data_AF-A0A7C4BTY5-F1
#
_entry.id   AF-A0A7C4BTY5-F1
#
_cell.length_a   1.000
_cell.length_b   1.000
_cell.length_c   1.000
_cell.angle_alpha   90.00
_cell.angle_beta   90.00
_cell.angle_gamma   90.00
#
_symmetry.space_group_name_H-M   'P 1'
#
loop_
_entity.id
_entity.type
_entity.pdbx_description
1 polymer ?
#
loop_
_entity_poly.entity_id
_entity_poly.type
_entity_poly.pdbx_seq_one_letter_code
_entity_poly.pdbx_strand_id
1 'polypeptide(L)'
;MRMLLLLTGSLFLLAGCAGKPGLTVPAAEMRPAVATAAVSEDADDPAIWVNPRNPSGSLIIGTNKVKAPAGALVVFDLEGKILQTVANLDRPNNVDVEYGFSLGGKMVDLVVATERLRSRLLVYRIREDAGGIEPAGAIPVFEGQKGEASHPMGIALYKRPRDGAVFAIVSRKTGPSGSYLWQYRLRDQGGQVAGEKVREFGAFSGRGEIEAVAVDDELGFVYYADEEDSIRKYAADPDAQDANRELARFATTGF
;
A
#
# COMPACT_ATOMS: atom_id res chain seq x y z
N MET A 1 44.67 75.32 1.41
CA MET A 1 44.75 74.34 2.52
C MET A 1 43.34 73.86 2.81
N ARG A 2 43.16 72.54 2.91
CA ARG A 2 41.93 71.75 3.19
C ARG A 2 41.02 71.47 1.99
N MET A 3 40.44 70.29 1.83
CA MET A 3 40.83 68.90 2.15
C MET A 3 39.87 68.08 1.29
N LEU A 4 40.41 67.27 0.38
CA LEU A 4 39.63 66.44 -0.55
C LEU A 4 39.14 65.20 0.21
N LEU A 5 37.82 65.09 0.45
CA LEU A 5 37.20 63.86 0.95
C LEU A 5 36.64 63.09 -0.25
N LEU A 6 37.34 62.03 -0.69
CA LEU A 6 36.75 61.00 -1.54
C LEU A 6 35.94 60.05 -0.66
N LEU A 7 34.60 60.12 -0.74
CA LEU A 7 33.73 59.03 -0.29
C LEU A 7 33.67 57.97 -1.40
N THR A 8 34.36 56.86 -1.20
CA THR A 8 34.14 55.63 -1.97
C THR A 8 32.84 54.97 -1.48
N GLY A 9 31.76 55.15 -2.25
CA GLY A 9 30.50 54.44 -2.03
C GLY A 9 30.62 52.98 -2.48
N SER A 10 30.72 52.06 -1.52
CA SER A 10 30.63 50.62 -1.81
C SER A 10 29.16 50.25 -2.10
N LEU A 11 28.88 49.98 -3.36
CA LEU A 11 27.59 49.50 -3.84
C LEU A 11 27.44 48.01 -3.46
N PHE A 12 26.72 47.72 -2.37
CA PHE A 12 26.31 46.34 -2.06
C PHE A 12 25.16 45.93 -2.99
N LEU A 13 25.49 45.19 -4.05
CA LEU A 13 24.52 44.44 -4.86
C LEU A 13 24.02 43.25 -4.02
N LEU A 14 22.85 43.41 -3.41
CA LEU A 14 22.04 42.30 -2.91
C LEU A 14 21.52 41.51 -4.13
N ALA A 15 22.29 40.52 -4.57
CA ALA A 15 21.80 39.51 -5.49
C ALA A 15 20.80 38.61 -4.75
N GLY A 16 19.53 39.01 -4.77
CA GLY A 16 18.45 38.14 -4.34
C GLY A 16 18.41 36.92 -5.25
N CYS A 17 18.59 35.73 -4.68
CA CYS A 17 18.29 34.47 -5.35
C CYS A 17 16.77 34.45 -5.62
N ALA A 18 16.36 34.94 -6.79
CA ALA A 18 15.03 34.64 -7.31
C ALA A 18 14.97 33.12 -7.52
N GLY A 19 14.25 32.44 -6.62
CA GLY A 19 13.95 31.02 -6.77
C GLY A 19 13.37 30.80 -8.16
N LYS A 20 13.94 29.85 -8.92
CA LYS A 20 13.40 29.50 -10.24
C LYS A 20 11.91 29.19 -10.04
N PRO A 21 10.99 29.84 -10.78
CA PRO A 21 9.59 29.48 -10.71
C PRO A 21 9.49 27.99 -11.00
N GLY A 22 8.92 27.23 -10.05
CA GLY A 22 8.65 25.82 -10.25
C GLY A 22 7.88 25.66 -11.55
N LEU A 23 8.29 24.70 -12.38
CA LEU A 23 7.56 24.36 -13.60
C LEU A 23 6.13 23.99 -13.20
N THR A 24 5.20 24.92 -13.36
CA THR A 24 3.77 24.61 -13.34
C THR A 24 3.46 23.87 -14.62
N VAL A 25 3.70 22.55 -14.61
CA VAL A 25 3.16 21.66 -15.63
C VAL A 25 1.64 21.76 -15.48
N PRO A 26 0.90 22.24 -16.50
CA PRO A 26 -0.54 22.23 -16.44
C PRO A 26 -0.99 20.78 -16.19
N ALA A 27 -1.76 20.55 -15.14
CA ALA A 27 -2.37 19.24 -14.93
C ALA A 27 -3.19 18.93 -16.19
N ALA A 28 -2.75 17.94 -16.97
CA ALA A 28 -3.52 17.48 -18.10
C ALA A 28 -4.85 16.94 -17.56
N GLU A 29 -5.97 17.36 -18.16
CA GLU A 29 -7.28 16.82 -17.81
C GLU A 29 -7.29 15.34 -18.22
N MET A 30 -7.13 14.45 -17.25
CA MET A 30 -7.18 13.01 -17.45
C MET A 30 -8.64 12.55 -17.37
N ARG A 31 -9.12 11.88 -18.42
CA ARG A 31 -10.43 11.23 -18.44
C ARG A 31 -10.25 9.71 -18.44
N PRO A 32 -11.03 8.96 -17.65
CA PRO A 32 -10.94 7.51 -17.67
C PRO A 32 -11.36 6.97 -19.04
N ALA A 33 -10.60 6.03 -19.58
CA ALA A 33 -10.96 5.33 -20.81
C ALA A 33 -12.12 4.34 -20.58
N VAL A 34 -12.13 3.72 -19.40
CA VAL A 34 -13.14 2.77 -18.92
C VAL A 34 -13.33 3.04 -17.42
N ALA A 35 -14.53 2.81 -16.91
CA ALA A 35 -14.83 2.86 -15.49
C ALA A 35 -15.53 1.56 -15.07
N THR A 36 -15.21 1.07 -13.87
CA THR A 36 -15.95 -0.03 -13.27
C THR A 36 -17.39 0.40 -12.94
N ALA A 37 -18.27 -0.58 -12.82
CA ALA A 37 -19.58 -0.34 -12.23
C ALA A 37 -19.40 0.23 -10.81
N ALA A 38 -20.23 1.21 -10.47
CA ALA A 38 -20.14 1.87 -9.18
C ALA A 38 -20.39 0.87 -8.03
N VAL A 39 -19.59 0.99 -6.98
CA VAL A 39 -19.89 0.44 -5.65
C VAL A 39 -20.70 1.47 -4.85
N SER A 40 -21.26 1.04 -3.71
CA SER A 40 -22.32 1.80 -3.06
C SER A 40 -21.91 3.21 -2.60
N GLU A 41 -20.74 3.36 -1.97
CA GLU A 41 -20.43 4.59 -1.23
C GLU A 41 -18.94 4.96 -1.22
N ASP A 42 -18.07 4.10 -0.70
CA ASP A 42 -16.68 4.46 -0.35
C ASP A 42 -15.71 3.54 -1.11
N ALA A 43 -15.68 3.70 -2.44
CA ALA A 43 -14.71 3.01 -3.28
C ALA A 43 -13.30 3.52 -2.94
N ASP A 44 -12.37 2.62 -2.61
CA ASP A 44 -11.10 3.05 -2.03
C ASP A 44 -9.88 2.53 -2.81
N ASP A 45 -9.64 1.21 -2.80
CA ASP A 45 -8.39 0.65 -3.31
C ASP A 45 -8.60 -0.46 -4.35
N PRO A 46 -7.93 -0.39 -5.51
CA PRO A 46 -7.93 -1.45 -6.51
C PRO A 46 -6.65 -2.30 -6.48
N ALA A 47 -6.80 -3.60 -6.73
CA ALA A 47 -5.73 -4.49 -7.17
C ALA A 47 -6.08 -5.15 -8.50
N ILE A 48 -5.07 -5.45 -9.31
CA ILE A 48 -5.25 -6.10 -10.62
C ILE A 48 -4.58 -7.47 -10.57
N TRP A 49 -5.39 -8.52 -10.75
CA TRP A 49 -4.86 -9.86 -11.01
C TRP A 49 -4.78 -10.09 -12.51
N VAL A 50 -3.55 -10.27 -13.02
CA VAL A 50 -3.31 -10.57 -14.43
C VAL A 50 -3.42 -12.06 -14.65
N ASN A 51 -4.35 -12.47 -15.51
CA ASN A 51 -4.55 -13.87 -15.83
C ASN A 51 -3.43 -14.37 -16.76
N PRO A 52 -2.55 -15.29 -16.31
CA PRO A 52 -1.39 -15.71 -17.10
C PRO A 52 -1.76 -16.58 -18.30
N ARG A 53 -2.95 -17.18 -18.31
CA ARG A 53 -3.43 -18.05 -19.40
C ARG A 53 -4.27 -17.30 -20.43
N ASN A 54 -4.95 -16.23 -19.99
CA ASN A 54 -5.80 -15.41 -20.85
C ASN A 54 -5.84 -13.97 -20.33
N PRO A 55 -4.93 -13.08 -20.76
CA PRO A 55 -4.84 -11.71 -20.22
C PRO A 55 -6.13 -10.88 -20.32
N SER A 56 -7.00 -11.15 -21.30
CA SER A 56 -8.29 -10.44 -21.40
C SER A 56 -9.30 -10.90 -20.33
N GLY A 57 -9.07 -12.06 -19.69
CA GLY A 57 -9.82 -12.56 -18.55
C GLY A 57 -9.15 -12.24 -17.21
N SER A 58 -8.43 -11.11 -17.13
CA SER A 58 -7.88 -10.57 -15.89
C SER A 58 -8.99 -9.96 -15.03
N LEU A 59 -8.70 -9.78 -13.74
CA LEU A 59 -9.68 -9.30 -12.77
C LEU A 59 -9.20 -8.00 -12.13
N ILE A 60 -10.13 -7.09 -11.89
CA ILE A 60 -9.94 -5.94 -11.00
C ILE A 60 -10.64 -6.28 -9.69
N ILE A 61 -9.96 -6.13 -8.56
CA ILE A 61 -10.51 -6.32 -7.22
C ILE A 61 -10.52 -4.95 -6.55
N GLY A 62 -11.70 -4.43 -6.24
CA GLY A 62 -11.86 -3.16 -5.53
C GLY A 62 -12.41 -3.35 -4.11
N THR A 63 -12.05 -2.46 -3.20
CA THR A 63 -12.64 -2.37 -1.86
C THR A 63 -13.77 -1.34 -1.80
N ASN A 64 -14.81 -1.64 -1.03
CA ASN A 64 -15.85 -0.70 -0.63
C ASN A 64 -15.74 -0.49 0.89
N LYS A 65 -15.10 0.60 1.31
CA LYS A 65 -14.60 0.91 2.66
C LYS A 65 -15.68 1.34 3.66
N VAL A 66 -16.86 0.75 3.57
CA VAL A 66 -17.96 1.00 4.51
C VAL A 66 -18.10 -0.12 5.54
N LYS A 67 -18.78 0.17 6.65
CA LYS A 67 -19.04 -0.83 7.69
C LYS A 67 -19.92 -1.97 7.16
N ALA A 68 -19.85 -3.11 7.82
CA ALA A 68 -20.80 -4.19 7.57
C ALA A 68 -22.25 -3.68 7.81
N PRO A 69 -23.24 -4.14 7.02
CA PRO A 69 -23.15 -5.22 6.03
C PRO A 69 -22.72 -4.77 4.62
N ALA A 70 -22.63 -3.46 4.36
CA ALA A 70 -22.38 -2.92 3.01
C ALA A 70 -20.91 -3.00 2.58
N GLY A 71 -19.98 -3.14 3.53
CA GLY A 71 -18.56 -3.30 3.22
C GLY A 71 -18.31 -4.57 2.40
N ALA A 72 -17.47 -4.44 1.38
CA ALA A 72 -17.25 -5.53 0.43
C ALA A 72 -15.90 -5.47 -0.26
N LEU A 73 -15.47 -6.63 -0.76
CA LEU A 73 -14.60 -6.71 -1.94
C LEU A 73 -15.49 -6.93 -3.17
N VAL A 74 -15.20 -6.22 -4.26
CA VAL A 74 -15.95 -6.35 -5.51
C VAL A 74 -14.97 -6.71 -6.61
N VAL A 75 -15.28 -7.79 -7.33
CA VAL A 75 -14.46 -8.30 -8.43
C VAL A 75 -15.13 -7.90 -9.75
N PHE A 76 -14.34 -7.31 -10.64
CA PHE A 76 -14.77 -6.85 -11.96
C PHE A 76 -13.94 -7.52 -13.06
N ASP A 77 -14.51 -7.60 -14.27
CA ASP A 77 -13.72 -7.79 -15.49
C ASP A 77 -13.04 -6.47 -15.92
N LEU A 78 -12.23 -6.53 -17.00
CA LEU A 78 -11.52 -5.36 -17.52
C LEU A 78 -12.45 -4.33 -18.18
N GLU A 79 -13.67 -4.73 -18.56
CA GLU A 79 -14.73 -3.84 -19.02
C GLU A 79 -15.48 -3.17 -17.86
N GLY A 80 -15.16 -3.53 -16.62
CA GLY A 80 -15.70 -2.90 -15.42
C GLY A 80 -17.01 -3.52 -14.92
N LYS A 81 -17.46 -4.63 -15.48
CA LYS A 81 -18.69 -5.32 -15.03
C LYS A 81 -18.39 -6.13 -13.77
N ILE A 82 -19.30 -6.04 -12.80
CA ILE A 82 -19.21 -6.86 -11.57
C ILE A 82 -19.40 -8.34 -11.92
N LEU A 83 -18.42 -9.15 -11.54
CA LEU A 83 -18.44 -10.61 -11.61
C LEU A 83 -18.81 -11.24 -10.27
N GLN A 84 -18.36 -10.63 -9.16
CA GLN A 84 -18.59 -11.14 -7.81
C GLN A 84 -18.58 -10.00 -6.78
N THR A 85 -19.43 -10.10 -5.77
CA THR A 85 -19.38 -9.24 -4.56
C THR A 85 -19.20 -10.13 -3.33
N VAL A 86 -18.12 -9.91 -2.59
CA VAL A 86 -17.89 -10.52 -1.27
C VAL A 86 -18.36 -9.53 -0.21
N ALA A 87 -19.61 -9.67 0.22
CA ALA A 87 -20.29 -8.73 1.12
C ALA A 87 -20.07 -9.03 2.62
N ASN A 88 -20.68 -8.21 3.47
CA ASN A 88 -20.67 -8.33 4.94
C ASN A 88 -19.28 -8.18 5.58
N LEU A 89 -18.36 -7.48 4.91
CA LEU A 89 -17.06 -7.13 5.47
C LEU A 89 -17.21 -5.89 6.34
N ASP A 90 -16.53 -5.86 7.48
CA ASP A 90 -16.63 -4.74 8.41
C ASP A 90 -15.51 -3.72 8.17
N ARG A 91 -15.78 -2.82 7.22
CA ARG A 91 -14.87 -1.76 6.78
C ARG A 91 -13.56 -2.33 6.24
N PRO A 92 -13.58 -3.07 5.13
CA PRO A 92 -12.35 -3.41 4.42
C PRO A 92 -11.63 -2.12 4.00
N ASN A 93 -10.30 -2.14 3.87
CA ASN A 93 -9.56 -0.93 3.48
C ASN A 93 -8.79 -1.14 2.16
N ASN A 94 -7.55 -1.60 2.22
CA ASN A 94 -6.72 -1.85 1.05
C ASN A 94 -6.69 -3.33 0.67
N VAL A 95 -6.35 -3.61 -0.59
CA VAL A 95 -6.26 -4.96 -1.16
C VAL A 95 -5.04 -5.08 -2.07
N ASP A 96 -4.38 -6.23 -2.06
CA ASP A 96 -3.26 -6.51 -2.96
C ASP A 96 -3.24 -7.98 -3.43
N VAL A 97 -2.48 -8.26 -4.49
CA VAL A 97 -2.42 -9.56 -5.19
C VAL A 97 -0.98 -10.06 -5.24
N GLU A 98 -0.79 -11.37 -5.00
CA GLU A 98 0.51 -12.02 -5.15
C GLU A 98 0.37 -13.41 -5.79
N TYR A 99 1.36 -13.84 -6.56
CA TYR A 99 1.26 -14.99 -7.45
C TYR A 99 2.02 -16.21 -6.95
N GLY A 100 1.50 -17.40 -7.27
CA GLY A 100 2.23 -18.67 -7.13
C GLY A 100 2.61 -19.01 -5.68
N PHE A 101 1.71 -18.77 -4.73
CA PHE A 101 1.82 -19.19 -3.34
C PHE A 101 1.49 -20.69 -3.20
N SER A 102 2.29 -21.44 -2.45
CA SER A 102 2.04 -22.87 -2.20
C SER A 102 1.02 -23.06 -1.07
N LEU A 103 -0.19 -23.53 -1.40
CA LEU A 103 -1.30 -23.79 -0.48
C LEU A 103 -1.88 -25.20 -0.70
N GLY A 104 -1.83 -26.05 0.32
CA GLY A 104 -2.36 -27.42 0.23
C GLY A 104 -1.69 -28.26 -0.86
N GLY A 105 -0.41 -28.00 -1.16
CA GLY A 105 0.35 -28.64 -2.23
C GLY A 105 0.03 -28.16 -3.64
N LYS A 106 -0.77 -27.09 -3.81
CA LYS A 106 -1.03 -26.43 -5.09
C LYS A 106 -0.45 -25.02 -5.11
N MET A 107 0.00 -24.55 -6.27
CA MET A 107 0.31 -23.14 -6.47
C MET A 107 -0.98 -22.37 -6.74
N VAL A 108 -1.22 -21.30 -6.00
CA VAL A 108 -2.39 -20.43 -6.12
C VAL A 108 -1.97 -18.97 -6.11
N ASP A 109 -2.77 -18.11 -6.73
CA ASP A 109 -2.61 -16.67 -6.63
C ASP A 109 -3.50 -16.16 -5.51
N LEU A 110 -2.96 -15.29 -4.66
CA LEU A 110 -3.60 -14.73 -3.49
C LEU A 110 -4.17 -13.35 -3.77
N VAL A 111 -5.28 -13.04 -3.10
CA VAL A 111 -5.83 -11.70 -2.93
C VAL A 111 -5.95 -11.46 -1.44
N VAL A 112 -5.29 -10.44 -0.92
CA VAL A 112 -5.24 -10.17 0.52
C VAL A 112 -5.74 -8.75 0.79
N ALA A 113 -6.74 -8.63 1.64
CA ALA A 113 -7.31 -7.34 2.02
C ALA A 113 -7.25 -7.12 3.53
N THR A 114 -7.15 -5.87 3.95
CA THR A 114 -7.30 -5.49 5.37
C THR A 114 -8.78 -5.37 5.73
N GLU A 115 -9.19 -5.90 6.88
CA GLU A 115 -10.52 -5.68 7.45
C GLU A 115 -10.41 -4.89 8.76
N ARG A 116 -10.64 -3.59 8.66
CA ARG A 116 -10.26 -2.61 9.67
C ARG A 116 -10.91 -2.87 11.02
N LEU A 117 -12.23 -3.03 11.06
CA LEU A 117 -12.98 -3.15 12.31
C LEU A 117 -12.97 -4.58 12.89
N ARG A 118 -12.35 -5.53 12.18
CA ARG A 118 -12.06 -6.88 12.68
C ARG A 118 -10.58 -7.11 13.01
N SER A 119 -9.72 -6.10 12.81
CA SER A 119 -8.28 -6.17 13.11
C SER A 119 -7.60 -7.42 12.50
N ARG A 120 -7.89 -7.71 11.23
CA ARG A 120 -7.36 -8.89 10.53
C ARG A 120 -7.10 -8.63 9.06
N LEU A 121 -6.29 -9.48 8.44
CA LEU A 121 -6.27 -9.68 6.99
C LEU A 121 -7.29 -10.75 6.60
N LEU A 122 -7.98 -10.51 5.50
CA LEU A 122 -8.78 -11.50 4.79
C LEU A 122 -7.95 -12.02 3.62
N VAL A 123 -7.79 -13.34 3.53
CA VAL A 123 -7.03 -13.98 2.46
C VAL A 123 -7.98 -14.77 1.59
N TYR A 124 -7.93 -14.49 0.30
CA TYR A 124 -8.62 -15.24 -0.73
C TYR A 124 -7.61 -15.80 -1.72
N ARG A 125 -8.01 -16.81 -2.47
CA ARG A 125 -7.32 -17.24 -3.68
C ARG A 125 -8.18 -17.00 -4.90
N ILE A 126 -7.53 -16.78 -6.05
CA ILE A 126 -8.20 -16.77 -7.35
C ILE A 126 -8.76 -18.17 -7.60
N ARG A 127 -10.03 -18.25 -8.03
CA ARG A 127 -10.68 -19.53 -8.38
C ARG A 127 -9.98 -20.18 -9.57
N GLU A 128 -10.03 -21.51 -9.65
CA GLU A 128 -9.39 -22.27 -10.74
C GLU A 128 -9.93 -21.88 -12.14
N ASP A 129 -11.20 -21.46 -12.22
CA ASP A 129 -11.87 -20.98 -13.44
C ASP A 129 -11.61 -19.49 -13.75
N ALA A 130 -10.80 -18.80 -12.94
CA ALA A 130 -10.50 -17.37 -13.06
C ALA A 130 -11.74 -16.45 -13.01
N GLY A 131 -12.89 -16.94 -12.53
CA GLY A 131 -14.15 -16.19 -12.51
C GLY A 131 -14.37 -15.35 -11.26
N GLY A 132 -13.42 -15.31 -10.34
CA GLY A 132 -13.53 -14.61 -9.07
C GLY A 132 -12.57 -15.14 -8.01
N ILE A 133 -12.90 -14.87 -6.75
CA ILE A 133 -12.09 -15.21 -5.57
C ILE A 133 -12.87 -16.12 -4.60
N GLU A 134 -12.16 -16.93 -3.84
CA GLU A 134 -12.73 -17.76 -2.78
C GLU A 134 -11.87 -17.72 -1.50
N PRO A 135 -12.47 -17.85 -0.29
CA PRO A 135 -11.74 -17.74 0.97
C PRO A 135 -10.60 -18.74 1.07
N ALA A 136 -9.45 -18.28 1.53
CA ALA A 136 -8.24 -19.09 1.75
C ALA A 136 -7.64 -18.90 3.15
N GLY A 137 -8.09 -17.92 3.94
CA GLY A 137 -7.66 -17.76 5.33
C GLY A 137 -8.05 -16.42 5.92
N ALA A 138 -7.76 -16.24 7.21
CA ALA A 138 -7.86 -14.95 7.89
C ALA A 138 -6.78 -14.85 8.96
N ILE A 139 -6.12 -13.70 9.04
CA ILE A 139 -4.91 -13.52 9.85
C ILE A 139 -5.14 -12.35 10.81
N PRO A 140 -5.25 -12.57 12.14
CA PRO A 140 -5.26 -11.48 13.11
C PRO A 140 -4.00 -10.61 12.96
N VAL A 141 -4.17 -9.30 13.01
CA VAL A 141 -3.05 -8.35 12.93
C VAL A 141 -3.06 -7.39 14.10
N PHE A 142 -1.89 -6.78 14.36
CA PHE A 142 -1.66 -5.88 15.48
C PHE A 142 -2.07 -6.47 16.84
N GLU A 143 -1.88 -7.78 17.03
CA GLU A 143 -2.23 -8.46 18.27
C GLU A 143 -1.57 -7.78 19.48
N GLY A 144 -2.37 -7.60 20.54
CA GLY A 144 -1.97 -6.85 21.74
C GLY A 144 -2.16 -5.34 21.64
N GLN A 145 -2.39 -4.77 20.45
CA GLN A 145 -2.79 -3.36 20.32
C GLN A 145 -4.29 -3.18 20.63
N LYS A 146 -4.69 -1.95 20.95
CA LYS A 146 -6.08 -1.61 21.31
C LYS A 146 -6.55 -0.38 20.55
N GLY A 147 -7.86 -0.31 20.32
CA GLY A 147 -8.49 0.83 19.65
C GLY A 147 -7.93 1.00 18.24
N GLU A 148 -7.72 2.24 17.81
CA GLU A 148 -7.23 2.50 16.45
C GLU A 148 -5.82 1.97 16.16
N ALA A 149 -5.03 1.68 17.19
CA ALA A 149 -3.72 1.04 17.00
C ALA A 149 -3.83 -0.43 16.56
N SER A 150 -5.01 -1.07 16.66
CA SER A 150 -5.24 -2.41 16.10
C SER A 150 -5.93 -2.41 14.74
N HIS A 151 -6.34 -1.23 14.23
CA HIS A 151 -7.10 -1.11 12.99
C HIS A 151 -6.17 -1.10 11.78
N PRO A 152 -6.08 -2.18 10.97
CA PRO A 152 -5.25 -2.18 9.78
C PRO A 152 -5.78 -1.21 8.72
N MET A 153 -4.86 -0.65 7.94
CA MET A 153 -5.15 0.32 6.87
C MET A 153 -4.57 -0.20 5.55
N GLY A 154 -3.43 0.34 5.14
CA GLY A 154 -2.65 -0.07 3.99
C GLY A 154 -2.13 -1.49 4.04
N ILE A 155 -2.02 -2.12 2.87
CA ILE A 155 -1.33 -3.39 2.68
C ILE A 155 -0.55 -3.38 1.37
N ALA A 156 0.60 -4.03 1.38
CA ALA A 156 1.25 -4.53 0.18
C ALA A 156 1.81 -5.92 0.43
N LEU A 157 1.79 -6.77 -0.58
CA LEU A 157 2.42 -8.09 -0.57
C LEU A 157 3.85 -7.99 -1.10
N TYR A 158 4.70 -8.87 -0.59
CA TYR A 158 6.09 -9.00 -1.02
C TYR A 158 6.40 -10.46 -1.25
N LYS A 159 6.81 -10.83 -2.46
CA LYS A 159 7.39 -12.14 -2.74
C LYS A 159 8.89 -12.06 -2.83
N ARG A 160 9.54 -12.69 -1.86
CA ARG A 160 10.99 -12.71 -1.77
C ARG A 160 11.62 -13.52 -2.90
N PRO A 161 12.49 -12.94 -3.75
CA PRO A 161 13.02 -13.63 -4.93
C PRO A 161 13.80 -14.91 -4.64
N ARG A 162 14.55 -14.94 -3.53
CA ARG A 162 15.48 -16.05 -3.22
C ARG A 162 14.81 -17.37 -2.83
N ASP A 163 13.58 -17.33 -2.33
CA ASP A 163 12.88 -18.53 -1.84
C ASP A 163 11.38 -18.55 -2.10
N GLY A 164 10.82 -17.50 -2.72
CA GLY A 164 9.40 -17.38 -3.01
C GLY A 164 8.53 -17.21 -1.76
N ALA A 165 9.11 -16.92 -0.60
CA ALA A 165 8.33 -16.63 0.59
C ALA A 165 7.50 -15.36 0.39
N VAL A 166 6.22 -15.42 0.73
CA VAL A 166 5.29 -14.29 0.62
C VAL A 166 5.09 -13.64 1.97
N PHE A 167 5.06 -12.31 1.99
CA PHE A 167 4.85 -11.50 3.17
C PHE A 167 3.74 -10.48 2.92
N ALA A 168 2.99 -10.12 3.96
CA ALA A 168 2.10 -8.98 3.97
C ALA A 168 2.71 -7.87 4.85
N ILE A 169 2.93 -6.69 4.28
CA ILE A 169 3.34 -5.49 5.00
C ILE A 169 2.09 -4.64 5.22
N VAL A 170 1.74 -4.41 6.49
CA VAL A 170 0.45 -3.85 6.87
C VAL A 170 0.68 -2.59 7.70
N SER A 171 0.02 -1.49 7.35
CA SER A 171 -0.03 -0.28 8.17
C SER A 171 -1.31 -0.24 9.02
N ARG A 172 -1.47 0.78 9.85
CA ARG A 172 -2.60 0.89 10.81
C ARG A 172 -3.05 2.33 10.96
N LYS A 173 -4.23 2.53 11.57
CA LYS A 173 -4.84 3.86 11.73
C LYS A 173 -4.03 4.79 12.62
N THR A 174 -3.44 4.27 13.71
CA THR A 174 -2.54 5.05 14.57
C THR A 174 -1.42 4.20 15.11
N GLY A 175 -0.26 4.79 15.43
CA GLY A 175 0.87 4.04 15.96
C GLY A 175 2.11 4.86 16.26
N PRO A 176 3.02 4.34 17.09
CA PRO A 176 4.34 4.92 17.25
C PRO A 176 5.15 4.90 15.95
N SER A 177 5.97 5.95 15.77
CA SER A 177 7.03 6.00 14.77
C SER A 177 8.10 4.94 15.08
N GLY A 178 8.65 4.32 14.04
CA GLY A 178 9.66 3.27 14.13
C GLY A 178 9.09 1.85 14.15
N SER A 179 7.80 1.68 14.44
CA SER A 179 7.10 0.38 14.41
C SER A 179 5.68 0.49 13.85
N TYR A 180 5.43 1.49 12.98
CA TYR A 180 4.12 1.79 12.42
C TYR A 180 3.60 0.68 11.48
N LEU A 181 4.49 0.09 10.67
CA LEU A 181 4.16 -1.04 9.81
C LEU A 181 4.56 -2.35 10.51
N TRP A 182 3.69 -3.35 10.42
CA TRP A 182 4.00 -4.72 10.82
C TRP A 182 4.05 -5.61 9.57
N GLN A 183 5.01 -6.52 9.54
CA GLN A 183 5.19 -7.46 8.42
C GLN A 183 4.95 -8.88 8.89
N TYR A 184 4.15 -9.61 8.12
CA TYR A 184 3.72 -10.96 8.40
C TYR A 184 4.20 -11.90 7.31
N ARG A 185 4.85 -13.00 7.68
CA ARG A 185 5.15 -14.09 6.74
C ARG A 185 3.91 -14.95 6.56
N LEU A 186 3.47 -15.13 5.31
CA LEU A 186 2.34 -16.00 4.97
C LEU A 186 2.82 -17.45 4.86
N ARG A 187 2.02 -18.38 5.37
CA ARG A 187 2.34 -19.81 5.40
C ARG A 187 1.07 -20.64 5.20
N ASP A 188 1.21 -21.80 4.57
CA ASP A 188 0.17 -22.82 4.56
C ASP A 188 0.07 -23.48 5.95
N GLN A 189 -1.13 -23.50 6.51
CA GLN A 189 -1.50 -24.18 7.74
C GLN A 189 -2.69 -25.10 7.47
N GLY A 190 -2.42 -26.25 6.84
CA GLY A 190 -3.43 -27.27 6.61
C GLY A 190 -4.44 -26.91 5.53
N GLY A 191 -3.98 -26.25 4.44
CA GLY A 191 -4.82 -25.81 3.33
C GLY A 191 -5.46 -24.43 3.55
N GLN A 192 -5.10 -23.72 4.62
CA GLN A 192 -5.47 -22.35 4.87
C GLN A 192 -4.22 -21.47 5.05
N VAL A 193 -4.29 -20.23 4.59
CA VAL A 193 -3.22 -19.26 4.76
C VAL A 193 -3.28 -18.70 6.18
N ALA A 194 -2.18 -18.87 6.90
CA ALA A 194 -1.91 -18.24 8.19
C ALA A 194 -0.77 -17.23 8.06
N GLY A 195 -0.63 -16.35 9.05
CA GLY A 195 0.42 -15.33 9.09
C GLY A 195 1.17 -15.34 10.41
N GLU A 196 2.47 -15.13 10.34
CA GLU A 196 3.36 -14.97 11.49
C GLU A 196 4.00 -13.58 11.43
N LYS A 197 3.84 -12.76 12.48
CA LYS A 197 4.55 -11.47 12.54
C LYS A 197 6.05 -11.72 12.62
N VAL A 198 6.80 -11.23 11.63
CA VAL A 198 8.26 -11.39 11.55
C VAL A 198 9.02 -10.09 11.77
N ARG A 199 8.35 -8.93 11.63
CA ARG A 199 9.02 -7.63 11.72
C ARG A 199 8.02 -6.50 12.04
N GLU A 200 8.52 -5.45 12.68
CA GLU A 200 7.87 -4.15 12.77
C GLU A 200 8.89 -3.06 12.45
N PHE A 201 8.47 -2.03 11.72
CA PHE A 201 9.36 -0.96 11.24
C PHE A 201 8.56 0.27 10.82
N GLY A 202 9.26 1.25 10.24
CA GLY A 202 8.66 2.38 9.54
C GLY A 202 8.56 3.63 10.41
N ALA A 203 9.31 4.65 10.03
CA ALA A 203 9.17 6.00 10.56
C ALA A 203 7.81 6.59 10.14
N PHE A 204 7.20 7.32 11.06
CA PHE A 204 5.96 8.04 10.88
C PHE A 204 6.11 9.47 11.42
N SER A 205 5.56 10.44 10.70
CA SER A 205 5.68 11.87 11.01
C SER A 205 4.83 12.30 12.20
N GLY A 206 3.82 11.50 12.56
CA GLY A 206 2.83 11.86 13.57
C GLY A 206 1.64 12.66 13.01
N ARG A 207 1.58 12.88 11.68
CA ARG A 207 0.48 13.56 10.99
C ARG A 207 -0.16 12.61 9.98
N GLY A 208 -1.46 12.77 9.73
CA GLY A 208 -2.23 11.88 8.86
C GLY A 208 -2.11 10.40 9.24
N GLU A 209 -2.03 9.54 8.23
CA GLU A 209 -1.81 8.10 8.32
C GLU A 209 -0.67 7.61 7.41
N ILE A 210 -0.33 6.33 7.52
CA ILE A 210 0.32 5.60 6.42
C ILE A 210 -0.74 4.69 5.83
N GLU A 211 -1.22 4.98 4.63
CA GLU A 211 -2.23 4.15 3.93
C GLU A 211 -1.64 3.54 2.65
N ALA A 212 -1.12 4.34 1.72
CA ALA A 212 -0.50 3.80 0.51
C ALA A 212 0.83 3.09 0.83
N VAL A 213 0.90 1.78 0.54
CA VAL A 213 2.10 0.95 0.62
C VAL A 213 2.30 0.28 -0.73
N ALA A 214 3.53 0.24 -1.23
CA ALA A 214 3.87 -0.41 -2.48
C ALA A 214 5.19 -1.18 -2.32
N VAL A 215 5.29 -2.34 -2.97
CA VAL A 215 6.49 -3.18 -2.93
C VAL A 215 7.01 -3.41 -4.34
N ASP A 216 8.33 -3.40 -4.45
CA ASP A 216 9.07 -3.89 -5.61
C ASP A 216 9.71 -5.22 -5.21
N ASP A 217 9.16 -6.33 -5.71
CA ASP A 217 9.65 -7.67 -5.41
C ASP A 217 11.06 -7.91 -5.93
N GLU A 218 11.34 -7.47 -7.16
CA GLU A 218 12.60 -7.74 -7.85
C GLU A 218 13.76 -7.02 -7.16
N LEU A 219 13.57 -5.74 -6.83
CA LEU A 219 14.57 -4.95 -6.13
C LEU A 219 14.52 -5.13 -4.61
N GLY A 220 13.46 -5.73 -4.07
CA GLY A 220 13.29 -6.00 -2.65
C GLY A 220 13.09 -4.74 -1.81
N PHE A 221 12.31 -3.78 -2.31
CA PHE A 221 12.03 -2.52 -1.61
C PHE A 221 10.55 -2.35 -1.30
N VAL A 222 10.28 -1.76 -0.13
CA VAL A 222 8.94 -1.27 0.23
C VAL A 222 8.97 0.25 0.28
N TYR A 223 7.93 0.85 -0.28
CA TYR A 223 7.65 2.28 -0.26
C TYR A 223 6.34 2.50 0.47
N TYR A 224 6.24 3.57 1.26
CA TYR A 224 4.96 3.96 1.82
C TYR A 224 4.84 5.48 1.90
N ALA A 225 3.62 5.96 1.76
CA ALA A 225 3.28 7.36 1.95
C ALA A 225 3.02 7.62 3.45
N ASP A 226 3.87 8.42 4.07
CA ASP A 226 3.60 9.08 5.34
C ASP A 226 2.81 10.34 4.99
N GLU A 227 1.49 10.27 5.15
CA GLU A 227 0.57 11.33 4.69
C GLU A 227 0.97 12.70 5.24
N GLU A 228 0.77 13.73 4.42
CA GLU A 228 1.13 15.11 4.76
C GLU A 228 2.64 15.30 5.08
N ASP A 229 3.50 14.36 4.68
CA ASP A 229 4.93 14.40 4.97
C ASP A 229 5.83 14.00 3.80
N SER A 230 5.83 12.73 3.41
CA SER A 230 6.77 12.20 2.41
C SER A 230 6.46 10.77 1.96
N ILE A 231 7.15 10.32 0.90
CA ILE A 231 7.30 8.90 0.60
C ILE A 231 8.61 8.41 1.21
N ARG A 232 8.56 7.28 1.90
CA ARG A 232 9.70 6.64 2.56
C ARG A 232 10.00 5.29 1.93
N LYS A 233 11.27 4.89 1.95
CA LYS A 233 11.78 3.65 1.35
C LYS A 233 12.56 2.82 2.37
N TYR A 234 12.26 1.52 2.42
CA TYR A 234 12.95 0.52 3.24
C TYR A 234 13.22 -0.75 2.42
N ALA A 235 14.06 -1.65 2.93
CA ALA A 235 14.12 -3.01 2.39
C ALA A 235 12.85 -3.79 2.75
N ALA A 236 12.30 -4.53 1.78
CA ALA A 236 11.13 -5.38 1.96
C ALA A 236 11.49 -6.72 2.63
N ASP A 237 12.68 -7.27 2.36
CA ASP A 237 13.14 -8.51 3.01
C ASP A 237 13.38 -8.28 4.52
N PRO A 238 12.65 -8.97 5.42
CA PRO A 238 12.86 -8.83 6.86
C PRO A 238 14.25 -9.32 7.30
N ASP A 239 14.92 -10.16 6.51
CA ASP A 239 16.25 -10.69 6.83
C ASP A 239 17.39 -9.83 6.27
N ALA A 240 17.10 -8.72 5.57
CA ALA A 240 18.14 -7.82 5.09
C ALA A 240 18.92 -7.23 6.28
N GLN A 241 20.25 -7.10 6.14
CA GLN A 241 21.11 -6.59 7.22
C GLN A 241 20.67 -5.19 7.71
N ASP A 242 20.15 -4.37 6.81
CA ASP A 242 19.66 -3.03 7.06
C ASP A 242 18.13 -2.91 6.94
N ALA A 243 17.40 -4.02 7.16
CA ALA A 243 15.95 -4.06 7.00
C ALA A 243 15.25 -2.85 7.62
N ASN A 244 15.50 -2.58 8.91
CA ASN A 244 14.83 -1.50 9.64
C ASN A 244 15.42 -0.09 9.43
N ARG A 245 16.43 0.06 8.58
CA ARG A 245 17.02 1.37 8.28
C ARG A 245 16.21 2.05 7.18
N GLU A 246 15.83 3.31 7.39
CA GLU A 246 15.28 4.13 6.31
C GLU A 246 16.35 4.33 5.24
N LEU A 247 16.05 3.91 4.01
CA LEU A 247 16.99 3.99 2.88
C LEU A 247 16.86 5.30 2.13
N ALA A 248 15.64 5.84 2.04
CA ALA A 248 15.38 7.13 1.44
C ALA A 248 14.07 7.75 1.94
N ARG A 249 14.01 9.08 1.85
CA ARG A 249 12.81 9.91 2.05
C ARG A 249 12.75 10.95 0.94
N PHE A 250 11.65 10.97 0.20
CA PHE A 250 11.47 11.83 -0.98
C PHE A 250 10.00 12.26 -1.13
N ALA A 251 9.68 13.03 -2.17
CA ALA A 251 8.35 13.62 -2.37
C ALA A 251 7.84 14.41 -1.15
N THR A 252 8.70 15.26 -0.58
CA THR A 252 8.44 16.03 0.66
C THR A 252 7.67 17.35 0.44
N THR A 253 7.28 17.64 -0.80
CA THR A 253 6.59 18.88 -1.19
C THR A 253 5.73 18.63 -2.43
N GLY A 254 4.70 19.44 -2.66
CA GLY A 254 3.89 19.40 -3.89
C GLY A 254 2.72 18.42 -3.84
N PHE A 255 2.31 18.03 -2.64
CA PHE A 255 1.05 17.36 -2.31
C PHE A 255 0.00 18.38 -1.86
#